data_AF-A0A8S2ZJ55-F1
#
_entry.id   AF-A0A8S2ZJ55-F1
#
_cell.length_a   1.000
_cell.length_b   1.000
_cell.length_c   1.000
_cell.angle_alpha   90.00
_cell.angle_beta   90.00
_cell.angle_gamma   90.00
#
_symmetry.space_group_name_H-M   'P 1'
#
loop_
_entity.id
_entity.type
_entity.pdbx_description
1 polymer ?
#
loop_
_entity_poly.entity_id
_entity_poly.type
_entity_poly.pdbx_seq_one_letter_code
_entity_poly.pdbx_strand_id
1 'polypeptide(L)' 'MVVFHCGGCGEALKKNQVDKHIASTCRRVSSLSCIDCGKDFT' A
#
# COMPACT_ATOMS: atom_id res chain seq x y z
N MET A 1 -3.64 4.81 13.55
CA MET A 1 -3.81 5.17 12.12
C MET A 1 -2.83 4.34 11.33
N VAL A 2 -3.30 3.35 10.56
CA VAL A 2 -2.41 2.33 9.95
C VAL A 2 -1.86 2.82 8.61
N VAL A 3 -0.59 2.52 8.36
CA VAL A 3 0.14 2.89 7.14
C VAL A 3 0.62 1.61 6.44
N PHE A 4 0.43 1.58 5.13
CA PHE A 4 0.86 0.53 4.23
C PHE A 4 2.00 1.03 3.37
N HIS A 5 2.93 0.16 3.04
CA HIS A 5 4.00 0.39 2.09
C HIS A 5 3.63 -0.31 0.79
N CYS A 6 3.60 0.43 -0.32
CA CYS A 6 3.36 -0.13 -1.64
C CYS A 6 4.61 -0.83 -2.14
N GLY A 7 4.59 -2.16 -2.27
CA GLY A 7 5.70 -2.95 -2.80
C GLY A 7 5.95 -2.74 -4.31
N GLY A 8 5.06 -2.05 -5.01
CA GLY A 8 5.22 -1.71 -6.43
C GLY A 8 6.03 -0.44 -6.69
N CYS A 9 5.93 0.56 -5.81
CA CYS A 9 6.60 1.86 -5.99
C CYS A 9 7.36 2.38 -4.76
N GLY A 10 7.25 1.71 -3.62
CA GLY A 10 7.90 2.11 -2.36
C GLY A 10 7.16 3.18 -1.56
N GLU A 11 5.96 3.59 -1.98
CA GLU A 11 5.24 4.71 -1.36
C GLU A 11 4.50 4.30 -0.08
N ALA A 12 4.53 5.17 0.94
CA ALA A 12 3.83 4.95 2.20
C ALA A 12 2.42 5.55 2.15
N LEU A 13 1.41 4.69 2.20
CA LEU A 13 0.01 4.99 1.98
C LEU A 13 -0.81 4.77 3.25
N LYS A 14 -1.64 5.75 3.60
CA LYS A 14 -2.64 5.57 4.66
C LYS A 14 -3.77 4.68 4.14
N LYS A 15 -4.49 3.98 5.02
CA LYS A 15 -5.61 3.09 4.65
C LYS A 15 -6.62 3.74 3.68
N ASN A 16 -6.95 5.03 3.86
CA ASN A 16 -7.89 5.77 3.00
C ASN A 16 -7.28 6.20 1.64
N GLN A 17 -5.99 6.00 1.42
CA GLN A 17 -5.28 6.36 0.19
C GLN A 17 -4.87 5.13 -0.62
N VAL A 18 -4.83 3.95 0.01
CA VAL A 18 -4.52 2.68 -0.66
C VAL A 18 -5.42 2.47 -1.88
N ASP A 19 -6.73 2.58 -1.72
CA ASP A 19 -7.70 2.35 -2.80
C ASP A 19 -7.45 3.26 -4.02
N LYS A 20 -7.29 4.57 -3.76
CA LYS A 20 -6.99 5.56 -4.79
C LYS A 20 -5.63 5.33 -5.46
N HIS A 21 -4.63 4.95 -4.67
CA HIS A 21 -3.29 4.68 -5.18
C HIS A 21 -3.27 3.46 -6.10
N ILE A 22 -3.96 2.37 -5.74
CA ILE A 22 -4.07 1.21 -6.61
C ILE A 22 -4.87 1.57 -7.87
N ALA A 23 -5.92 2.37 -7.76
CA ALA A 23 -6.72 2.76 -8.91
C ALA A 23 -6.00 3.70 -9.90
N SER A 24 -5.22 4.66 -9.40
CA SER A 24 -4.62 5.74 -10.22
C SER A 24 -3.10 5.66 -10.40
N THR A 25 -2.34 5.27 -9.38
CA THR A 25 -0.87 5.38 -9.36
C THR A 25 -0.21 4.03 -9.66
N CYS A 26 -0.46 3.02 -8.83
CA CYS A 26 0.05 1.67 -8.99
C CYS A 26 -1.08 0.70 -9.32
N ARG A 27 -1.53 0.74 -10.58
CA ARG A 27 -2.58 -0.13 -11.12
C ARG A 27 -2.27 -1.62 -11.09
N ARG A 28 -1.00 -1.97 -10.89
CA ARG A 28 -0.51 -3.33 -10.66
C ARG A 28 0.40 -3.37 -9.43
N VAL A 29 -0.07 -2.85 -8.29
CA VAL A 29 0.60 -3.17 -7.04
C VAL A 29 0.55 -4.69 -6.85
N SER A 30 1.68 -5.30 -6.55
CA SER A 30 1.78 -6.75 -6.34
C SER A 30 1.74 -7.11 -4.86
N SER A 31 2.02 -6.16 -3.98
CA SER A 31 2.01 -6.33 -2.53
C SER A 31 1.92 -4.99 -1.81
N LEU A 32 1.19 -4.97 -0.70
CA LEU A 32 1.10 -3.89 0.26
C LEU A 32 1.57 -4.43 1.61
N SER A 33 2.57 -3.81 2.22
CA SER A 33 3.03 -4.22 3.55
C SER A 33 2.55 -3.24 4.62
N CYS A 34 1.78 -3.71 5.60
CA CYS A 34 1.44 -2.92 6.76
C CYS A 34 2.69 -2.70 7.62
N ILE A 35 3.10 -1.45 7.80
CA ILE A 35 4.30 -1.09 8.55
C ILE A 35 4.08 -1.27 10.06
N ASP A 36 2.84 -1.05 10.51
CA ASP A 36 2.47 -1.14 11.94
C ASP A 36 2.41 -2.58 12.43
N CYS A 37 1.91 -3.49 11.59
CA CYS A 37 1.75 -4.91 11.92
C CYS A 37 2.86 -5.80 11.34
N GLY A 38 3.73 -5.25 10.48
CA GLY A 38 4.78 -6.00 9.76
C GLY A 38 4.26 -7.04 8.77
N LYS A 39 3.01 -6.89 8.31
CA LYS A 39 2.30 -7.93 7.54
C LYS A 39 2.14 -7.53 6.09
N ASP A 40 2.55 -8.41 5.19
CA ASP A 40 2.39 -8.26 3.74
C ASP A 40 1.02 -8.77 3.26
N PHE A 41 0.48 -8.07 2.25
CA PHE A 41 -0.80 -8.31 1.62
C PHE A 41 -0.60 -8.27 0.09
N THR A 42 -0.62 -9.43 -0.57
CA THR A 42 -0.53 -9.57 -2.04
C THR A 42 -1.90 -9.62 -2.69
#